data_AF-X1U1D4-F1
#
_entry.id   AF-X1U1D4-F1
#
_cell.length_a   1.000
_cell.length_b   1.000
_cell.length_c   1.000
_cell.angle_alpha   90.00
_cell.angle_beta   90.00
_cell.angle_gamma   90.00
#
_symmetry.space_group_name_H-M   'P 1'
#
loop_
_entity.id
_entity.type
_entity.pdbx_description
1 polymer ?
#
loop_
_entity_poly.entity_id
_entity_poly.type
_entity_poly.pdbx_seq_one_letter_code
_entity_poly.pdbx_strand_id
1 'polypeptide(L)'
;TEIQIPNPLPHTRGVYLKLPARSMVDLAVVGAAIVITLDDKEKTIADAKIVLGAVAPTPIRAHRAEDIIKGKAISNKLIEEAAEAAAEEAKPISDLRGSASYRKEMVKVLTTRGIRQLITPA
;
A
#
# COMPACT_ATOMS: atom_id res chain seq x y z
N THR A 1 4.30 -2.68 -29.63
CA THR A 1 4.55 -3.03 -28.22
C THR A 1 3.58 -2.23 -27.37
N GLU A 2 2.69 -2.89 -26.65
CA GLU A 2 1.64 -2.25 -25.86
C GLU A 2 1.65 -2.77 -24.42
N ILE A 3 0.99 -2.02 -23.52
CA ILE A 3 0.72 -2.44 -22.14
C ILE A 3 -0.79 -2.52 -21.98
N GLN A 4 -1.30 -3.72 -21.74
CA GLN A 4 -2.73 -3.92 -21.48
C GLN A 4 -2.99 -3.82 -19.98
N ILE A 5 -3.88 -2.90 -19.61
CA ILE A 5 -4.36 -2.76 -18.23
C ILE A 5 -5.80 -3.29 -18.21
N PRO A 6 -6.08 -4.38 -17.50
CA PRO A 6 -7.42 -4.93 -17.45
C PRO A 6 -8.37 -3.96 -16.75
N ASN A 7 -9.64 -3.96 -17.17
CA ASN A 7 -10.67 -3.24 -16.44
C ASN A 7 -10.75 -3.77 -15.00
N PRO A 8 -10.87 -2.89 -14.00
CA PRO A 8 -11.07 -3.30 -12.63
C PRO A 8 -12.36 -4.13 -12.49
N LEU A 9 -12.36 -5.09 -11.57
CA LEU A 9 -13.58 -5.80 -11.17
C LEU A 9 -14.53 -4.82 -10.46
N PRO A 10 -15.85 -5.12 -10.38
CA PRO A 10 -16.77 -4.36 -9.53
C PRO A 10 -16.20 -4.18 -8.11
N HIS A 11 -16.51 -3.04 -7.48
CA HIS A 11 -16.02 -2.68 -6.13
C HIS A 11 -14.49 -2.67 -5.98
N THR A 12 -13.72 -2.61 -7.08
CA THR A 12 -12.28 -2.43 -7.05
C THR A 12 -11.92 -0.95 -7.00
N ARG A 13 -11.11 -0.56 -6.02
CA ARG A 13 -10.64 0.80 -5.82
C ARG A 13 -9.12 0.80 -5.69
N GLY A 14 -8.48 1.83 -6.22
CA GLY A 14 -7.02 1.97 -6.20
C GLY A 14 -6.57 3.36 -5.77
N VAL A 15 -5.44 3.42 -5.06
CA VAL A 15 -4.80 4.68 -4.66
C VAL A 15 -3.28 4.55 -4.79
N TYR A 16 -2.63 5.66 -5.13
CA TYR A 16 -1.18 5.80 -5.01
C TYR A 16 -0.85 6.95 -4.07
N LEU A 17 -0.13 6.66 -3.00
CA LEU A 17 0.34 7.64 -2.04
C LEU A 17 1.86 7.80 -2.19
N LYS A 18 2.29 9.05 -2.42
CA LYS A 18 3.68 9.42 -2.57
C LYS A 18 4.09 10.34 -1.43
N LEU A 19 5.13 9.95 -0.68
CA LEU A 19 5.82 10.81 0.27
C LEU A 19 7.07 11.40 -0.41
N PRO A 20 7.09 12.68 -0.81
CA PRO A 20 8.31 13.36 -1.26
C PRO A 20 9.16 13.84 -0.08
N ALA A 21 10.44 14.13 -0.33
CA ALA A 21 11.32 14.68 0.72
C ALA A 21 11.09 16.19 0.95
N ARG A 22 10.70 16.94 -0.09
CA ARG A 22 10.54 18.40 -0.03
C ARG A 22 9.30 18.91 -0.74
N SER A 23 9.17 18.63 -2.04
CA SER A 23 8.08 19.13 -2.88
C SER A 23 7.43 18.00 -3.68
N MET A 24 6.23 18.20 -4.19
CA MET A 24 5.52 17.16 -4.96
C MET A 24 6.25 16.71 -6.24
N VAL A 25 7.14 17.56 -6.78
CA VAL A 25 7.94 17.28 -7.97
C VAL A 25 9.17 16.40 -7.65
N ASP A 26 9.50 16.21 -6.37
CA ASP A 26 10.68 15.46 -5.92
C ASP A 26 10.52 13.93 -6.07
N LEU A 27 11.62 13.19 -5.99
CA LEU A 27 11.60 11.73 -5.93
C LEU A 27 10.89 11.26 -4.65
N ALA A 28 10.21 10.12 -4.75
CA ALA A 28 9.56 9.51 -3.60
C ALA A 28 10.60 9.03 -2.58
N VAL A 29 10.39 9.38 -1.31
CA VAL A 29 11.05 8.75 -0.15
C VAL A 29 10.39 7.40 0.13
N VAL A 30 9.05 7.37 0.04
CA VAL A 30 8.22 6.16 0.05
C VAL A 30 7.08 6.35 -0.94
N GLY A 31 6.81 5.33 -1.74
CA GLY A 31 5.58 5.23 -2.53
C GLY A 31 4.79 3.99 -2.11
N ALA A 32 3.47 4.09 -2.06
CA ALA A 32 2.58 2.96 -1.81
C ALA A 32 1.44 2.98 -2.83
N ALA A 33 1.40 1.97 -3.71
CA ALA A 33 0.29 1.73 -4.63
C ALA A 33 -0.55 0.59 -4.06
N ILE A 34 -1.84 0.84 -3.84
CA ILE A 34 -2.73 -0.11 -3.20
C ILE A 34 -3.98 -0.24 -4.06
N VAL A 35 -4.39 -1.47 -4.32
CA VAL A 35 -5.65 -1.81 -4.98
C VAL A 35 -6.38 -2.80 -4.09
N ILE A 36 -7.66 -2.54 -3.82
CA ILE A 36 -8.53 -3.40 -3.02
C ILE A 36 -9.80 -3.67 -3.81
N THR A 37 -10.22 -4.93 -3.83
CA THR A 37 -11.56 -5.34 -4.28
C THR A 37 -12.36 -5.70 -3.06
N LEU A 38 -13.52 -5.08 -2.85
CA LEU A 38 -14.43 -5.47 -1.79
C LEU A 38 -15.45 -6.50 -2.27
N ASP A 39 -16.07 -7.21 -1.32
CA ASP A 39 -17.27 -7.99 -1.61
C ASP A 39 -18.46 -7.07 -1.94
N ASP A 40 -19.53 -7.65 -2.49
CA ASP A 40 -20.74 -6.90 -2.90
C ASP A 40 -21.40 -6.11 -1.74
N LYS A 41 -21.11 -6.49 -0.50
CA LYS A 41 -21.64 -5.83 0.72
C LYS A 41 -20.68 -4.78 1.28
N GLU A 42 -19.51 -4.62 0.70
CA GLU A 42 -18.42 -3.74 1.16
C GLU A 42 -18.00 -3.97 2.62
N LYS A 43 -18.08 -5.22 3.10
CA LYS A 43 -17.71 -5.62 4.47
C LYS A 43 -16.40 -6.41 4.53
N THR A 44 -16.02 -7.05 3.44
CA THR A 44 -14.87 -7.96 3.35
C THR A 44 -13.95 -7.52 2.23
N ILE A 45 -12.64 -7.64 2.43
CA ILE A 45 -11.65 -7.43 1.37
C ILE A 45 -11.55 -8.72 0.55
N ALA A 46 -12.18 -8.77 -0.62
CA ALA A 46 -12.17 -9.96 -1.49
C ALA A 46 -10.80 -10.21 -2.13
N ASP A 47 -10.10 -9.14 -2.54
CA ASP A 47 -8.73 -9.20 -3.05
C ASP A 47 -7.97 -7.92 -2.72
N ALA A 48 -6.64 -8.00 -2.64
CA ALA A 48 -5.78 -6.86 -2.41
C ALA A 48 -4.43 -6.98 -3.11
N LYS A 49 -3.89 -5.84 -3.56
CA LYS A 49 -2.54 -5.68 -4.07
C LYS A 49 -1.88 -4.49 -3.41
N ILE A 50 -0.71 -4.67 -2.81
CA ILE A 50 0.05 -3.64 -2.09
C ILE A 50 1.48 -3.63 -2.66
N VAL A 51 1.84 -2.55 -3.35
CA VAL A 51 3.17 -2.37 -3.96
C VAL A 51 3.85 -1.18 -3.33
N LEU A 52 5.11 -1.38 -2.92
CA LEU A 52 5.94 -0.39 -2.25
C LEU A 52 7.08 0.06 -3.17
N GLY A 53 7.26 1.36 -3.27
CA GLY A 53 8.31 2.01 -4.04
C GLY A 53 9.32 2.76 -3.17
N ALA A 54 10.54 2.91 -3.66
CA ALA A 54 11.66 3.61 -3.01
C ALA A 54 12.11 3.02 -1.65
N VAL A 55 11.68 1.79 -1.33
CA VAL A 55 12.00 1.08 -0.08
C VAL A 55 12.68 -0.28 -0.29
N ALA A 56 13.25 -0.48 -1.48
CA ALA A 56 14.06 -1.62 -1.89
C ALA A 56 14.79 -1.26 -3.22
N PRO A 57 15.73 -2.08 -3.73
CA PRO A 57 16.40 -1.83 -5.02
C PRO A 57 15.45 -1.75 -6.23
N THR A 58 14.30 -2.42 -6.15
CA THR A 58 13.19 -2.38 -7.12
C THR A 58 11.87 -2.15 -6.39
N PRO A 59 10.77 -1.77 -7.07
CA PRO A 59 9.44 -1.89 -6.47
C PRO A 59 9.21 -3.32 -5.98
N ILE A 60 8.62 -3.46 -4.79
CA ILE A 60 8.32 -4.75 -4.19
C ILE A 60 6.83 -4.85 -3.93
N ARG A 61 6.30 -6.06 -4.02
CA ARG A 61 4.91 -6.37 -3.65
C ARG A 61 4.90 -6.96 -2.24
N ALA A 62 4.11 -6.38 -1.35
CA ALA A 62 4.00 -6.78 0.05
C ALA A 62 3.00 -7.95 0.18
N HIS A 63 3.43 -9.14 -0.23
CA HIS A 63 2.57 -10.32 -0.33
C HIS A 63 2.03 -10.75 1.03
N ARG A 64 2.83 -10.63 2.10
CA ARG A 64 2.39 -11.00 3.44
C ARG A 64 1.29 -10.06 3.93
N ALA A 65 1.40 -8.77 3.62
CA ALA A 65 0.35 -7.80 3.92
C ALA A 65 -0.95 -8.10 3.16
N GLU A 66 -0.85 -8.49 1.88
CA GLU A 66 -2.00 -8.90 1.06
C GLU A 66 -2.71 -10.13 1.63
N ASP A 67 -1.95 -11.17 1.98
CA ASP A 67 -2.47 -12.41 2.55
C ASP A 67 -3.13 -12.20 3.93
N ILE A 68 -2.64 -11.22 4.70
CA ILE A 68 -3.26 -10.86 5.98
C ILE A 68 -4.66 -10.30 5.77
N ILE A 69 -4.92 -9.47 4.76
CA ILE A 69 -6.22 -8.77 4.60
C ILE A 69 -7.20 -9.50 3.69
N LYS A 70 -6.70 -10.31 2.75
CA LYS A 70 -7.53 -11.00 1.78
C LYS A 70 -8.51 -11.97 2.45
N GLY A 71 -9.77 -11.91 2.03
CA GLY A 71 -10.87 -12.71 2.55
C GLY A 71 -11.33 -12.34 3.97
N LYS A 72 -10.81 -11.26 4.57
CA LYS A 72 -11.14 -10.89 5.96
C LYS A 72 -12.06 -9.69 6.06
N ALA A 73 -12.85 -9.68 7.14
CA ALA A 73 -13.74 -8.58 7.48
C ALA A 73 -12.93 -7.33 7.88
N ILE A 74 -13.37 -6.17 7.39
CA ILE A 74 -12.69 -4.91 7.62
C ILE A 74 -12.71 -4.56 9.12
N SER A 75 -11.54 -4.28 9.68
CA SER A 75 -11.40 -3.76 11.05
C SER A 75 -10.11 -2.95 11.19
N ASN A 76 -10.06 -2.05 12.18
CA ASN A 76 -8.84 -1.26 12.44
C ASN A 76 -7.63 -2.13 12.73
N LYS A 77 -7.81 -3.17 13.55
CA LYS A 77 -6.74 -4.13 13.88
C LYS A 77 -6.19 -4.82 12.63
N LEU A 78 -7.07 -5.25 11.72
CA LEU A 78 -6.66 -5.89 10.48
C LEU A 78 -5.79 -4.98 9.60
N ILE A 79 -6.16 -3.70 9.51
CA ILE A 79 -5.42 -2.70 8.73
C ILE A 79 -4.03 -2.48 9.34
N GLU A 80 -3.97 -2.38 10.67
CA GLU A 80 -2.70 -2.21 11.39
C GLU A 80 -1.77 -3.42 11.22
N GLU A 81 -2.30 -4.65 11.33
CA GLU A 81 -1.54 -5.90 11.12
C GLU A 81 -0.95 -5.96 9.70
N ALA A 82 -1.73 -5.57 8.69
CA ALA A 82 -1.27 -5.55 7.30
C ALA A 82 -0.23 -4.47 7.03
N ALA A 83 -0.41 -3.28 7.60
CA ALA A 83 0.53 -2.19 7.48
C ALA A 83 1.88 -2.51 8.16
N GLU A 84 1.86 -3.21 9.29
CA GLU A 84 3.06 -3.73 9.95
C GLU A 84 3.78 -4.73 9.05
N ALA A 85 3.07 -5.71 8.51
CA ALA A 85 3.65 -6.70 7.59
C ALA A 85 4.27 -6.04 6.35
N ALA A 86 3.62 -5.02 5.78
CA ALA A 86 4.18 -4.27 4.65
C ALA A 86 5.49 -3.55 5.03
N ALA A 87 5.59 -3.00 6.24
CA ALA A 87 6.80 -2.35 6.73
C ALA A 87 7.93 -3.36 7.03
N GLU A 88 7.60 -4.57 7.49
CA GLU A 88 8.56 -5.67 7.66
C GLU A 88 9.16 -6.13 6.32
N GLU A 89 8.36 -6.19 5.26
CA GLU A 89 8.80 -6.58 3.91
C GLU A 89 9.69 -5.52 3.24
N ALA A 90 9.61 -4.26 3.68
CA ALA A 90 10.45 -3.18 3.19
C ALA A 90 11.93 -3.37 3.61
N LYS A 91 12.85 -3.13 2.65
CA LYS A 91 14.31 -3.21 2.85
C LYS A 91 15.02 -1.91 2.41
N PRO A 92 14.65 -0.75 2.99
CA PRO A 92 15.20 0.54 2.57
C PRO A 92 16.65 0.71 3.05
N ILE A 93 17.42 1.47 2.28
CA ILE A 93 18.69 2.07 2.74
C ILE A 93 18.42 3.40 3.46
N SER A 94 19.40 3.86 4.23
CA SER A 94 19.45 5.23 4.74
C SER A 94 20.19 6.12 3.74
N ASP A 95 19.66 7.31 3.44
CA ASP A 95 20.35 8.33 2.65
C ASP A 95 19.93 9.76 3.10
N LEU A 96 20.36 10.78 2.34
CA LEU A 96 20.06 12.19 2.62
C LEU A 96 18.56 12.55 2.64
N ARG A 97 17.69 11.70 2.11
CA ARG A 97 16.23 11.90 2.06
C ARG A 97 15.52 11.26 3.26
N GLY A 98 16.20 10.40 4.02
CA GLY A 98 15.67 9.78 5.22
C GLY A 98 16.38 8.49 5.60
N SER A 99 16.29 8.13 6.88
CA SER A 99 16.81 6.86 7.39
C SER A 99 15.96 5.67 6.94
N ALA A 100 16.56 4.48 6.95
CA ALA A 100 15.86 3.22 6.73
C ALA A 100 14.70 3.03 7.73
N SER A 101 14.90 3.38 9.00
CA SER A 101 13.86 3.28 10.03
C SER A 101 12.68 4.21 9.76
N TYR A 102 12.95 5.46 9.36
CA TYR A 102 11.91 6.41 8.99
C TYR A 102 11.10 5.92 7.79
N ARG A 103 11.78 5.40 6.75
CA ARG A 103 11.10 4.84 5.58
C ARG A 103 10.20 3.66 5.93
N LYS A 104 10.64 2.75 6.81
CA LYS A 104 9.79 1.65 7.29
C LYS A 104 8.54 2.15 8.02
N GLU A 105 8.69 3.11 8.91
CA GLU A 105 7.55 3.70 9.60
C GLU A 105 6.58 4.38 8.62
N MET A 106 7.12 5.08 7.61
CA MET A 106 6.29 5.71 6.58
C MET A 106 5.59 4.69 5.68
N VAL A 107 6.16 3.51 5.43
CA VAL A 107 5.45 2.41 4.75
C VAL A 107 4.21 2.02 5.55
N LYS A 108 4.33 1.83 6.88
CA LYS A 108 3.20 1.52 7.75
C LYS A 108 2.13 2.61 7.69
N VAL A 109 2.53 3.88 7.81
CA VAL A 109 1.62 5.02 7.77
C VAL A 109 0.89 5.12 6.42
N LEU A 110 1.61 5.05 5.30
CA LEU A 110 1.00 5.16 3.97
C LEU A 110 0.11 3.95 3.65
N THR A 111 0.52 2.74 4.05
CA THR A 111 -0.32 1.54 3.88
C THR A 111 -1.62 1.66 4.64
N THR A 112 -1.56 2.07 5.92
CA THR A 112 -2.75 2.32 6.75
C THR A 112 -3.67 3.35 6.12
N ARG A 113 -3.13 4.50 5.69
CA ARG A 113 -3.91 5.58 5.08
C ARG A 113 -4.56 5.15 3.77
N GLY A 114 -3.81 4.46 2.91
CA GLY A 114 -4.30 4.01 1.62
C GLY A 114 -5.42 2.97 1.78
N ILE A 115 -5.25 1.97 2.64
CA ILE A 115 -6.32 1.00 2.91
C ILE A 115 -7.57 1.72 3.46
N ARG A 116 -7.43 2.60 4.46
CA ARG A 116 -8.56 3.36 5.02
C ARG A 116 -9.30 4.19 3.98
N GLN A 117 -8.57 4.87 3.10
CA GLN A 117 -9.17 5.64 2.00
C GLN A 117 -9.98 4.75 1.05
N LEU A 118 -9.52 3.52 0.78
CA LEU A 118 -10.18 2.61 -0.15
C LEU A 118 -11.37 1.85 0.46
N ILE A 119 -11.52 1.80 1.78
CA ILE A 119 -12.66 1.12 2.43
C ILE A 119 -13.75 2.08 2.89
N THR A 120 -13.50 3.40 2.86
CA THR A 120 -14.50 4.40 3.21
C THR A 120 -15.40 4.65 1.99
N PRO A 121 -16.74 4.58 2.14
CA PRO A 121 -17.66 4.98 1.08
C PRO A 121 -17.42 6.44 0.67
N ALA A 122 -17.52 6.73 -0.63
CA ALA A 122 -17.46 8.10 -1.15
C ALA A 122 -18.70 8.91 -0.77
#